data_AF-A0A812QCB8-F1
#
_entry.id   AF-A0A812QCB8-F1
#
_cell.length_a   1.000
_cell.length_b   1.000
_cell.length_c   1.000
_cell.angle_alpha   90.00
_cell.angle_beta   90.00
_cell.angle_gamma   90.00
#
_symmetry.space_group_name_H-M   'P 1'
#
loop_
_entity.id
_entity.type
_entity.pdbx_description
1 polymer ?
#
loop_
_entity_poly.entity_id
_entity_poly.type
_entity_poly.pdbx_seq_one_letter_code
_entity_poly.pdbx_strand_id
1 'polypeptide(L)'
;MTDKYPQGFQSIVKMNCLDGQEFAGELRPDKSKAEEAAATQAMLVYKEEAKRLGLDRVGVAANKRKAVGPPIPVGPPGKKVKLEPGVIGMPGLVPQQSANIAPNNKMDLATHCARIARKIMEKSDIHFETHQVEGDDGFQAVLRLQCLPGVWGSRQFVGQVQRKKTEAEQSTAGVALAAIKNDPFLMSKFNEPPKQKNIPPRIGKGQGKGKAVTNALPVNVPPTAQAFSYPAHLQALAIPGIPQTGFWG
;
A
#
# COMPACT_ATOMS: atom_id res chain seq x y z
N MET A 1 -29.57 14.21 -12.04
CA MET A 1 -30.37 15.44 -12.22
C MET A 1 -31.22 15.63 -10.96
N THR A 2 -31.43 16.86 -10.47
CA THR A 2 -32.24 17.09 -9.26
C THR A 2 -33.20 18.23 -9.50
N ASP A 3 -34.47 17.97 -9.25
CA ASP A 3 -35.56 18.93 -9.40
C ASP A 3 -36.12 19.30 -8.01
N LYS A 4 -36.49 20.56 -7.86
CA LYS A 4 -37.04 21.12 -6.61
C LYS A 4 -38.56 21.17 -6.72
N TYR A 5 -39.23 20.52 -5.78
CA TYR A 5 -40.67 20.51 -5.61
C TYR A 5 -41.07 21.28 -4.35
N PRO A 6 -42.34 21.72 -4.22
CA PRO A 6 -42.82 22.42 -3.02
C PRO A 6 -42.58 21.64 -1.72
N GLN A 7 -42.65 20.32 -1.79
CA GLN A 7 -42.53 19.40 -0.66
C GLN A 7 -41.11 18.82 -0.44
N GLY A 8 -40.14 19.15 -1.30
CA GLY A 8 -38.77 18.65 -1.19
C GLY A 8 -38.01 18.61 -2.51
N PHE A 9 -36.90 17.89 -2.54
CA PHE A 9 -36.09 17.63 -3.73
C PHE A 9 -36.30 16.21 -4.19
N GLN A 10 -36.32 16.01 -5.51
CA GLN A 10 -36.28 14.70 -6.14
C GLN A 10 -35.04 14.62 -7.03
N SER A 11 -34.31 13.51 -6.95
CA SER A 11 -33.16 13.28 -7.82
C SER A 11 -33.41 12.08 -8.73
N ILE A 12 -32.90 12.19 -9.95
CA ILE A 12 -32.87 11.13 -10.96
C ILE A 12 -31.40 10.78 -11.21
N VAL A 13 -31.08 9.50 -11.09
CA VAL A 13 -29.75 8.94 -11.36
C VAL A 13 -29.79 8.18 -12.67
N LYS A 14 -28.91 8.56 -13.60
CA LYS A 14 -28.75 7.92 -14.91
C LYS A 14 -27.54 7.00 -14.90
N MET A 15 -27.74 5.73 -15.20
CA MET A 15 -26.66 4.73 -15.27
C MET A 15 -26.22 4.56 -16.72
N ASN A 16 -25.16 5.26 -17.11
CA ASN A 16 -24.62 5.21 -18.48
C ASN A 16 -24.16 3.80 -18.89
N CYS A 17 -23.80 2.95 -17.93
CA CYS A 17 -23.37 1.57 -18.19
C CYS A 17 -24.53 0.61 -18.47
N LEU A 18 -25.78 1.06 -18.29
CA LEU A 18 -27.00 0.25 -18.40
C LEU A 18 -27.93 0.95 -19.40
N ASP A 19 -27.40 1.23 -20.59
CA ASP A 19 -28.09 1.90 -21.69
C ASP A 19 -28.74 3.24 -21.32
N GLY A 20 -28.16 3.92 -20.33
CA GLY A 20 -28.68 5.19 -19.84
C GLY A 20 -29.98 5.07 -19.07
N GLN A 21 -30.28 3.92 -18.44
CA GLN A 21 -31.46 3.74 -17.60
C GLN A 21 -31.48 4.75 -16.44
N GLU A 22 -32.64 5.33 -16.19
CA GLU A 22 -32.84 6.42 -15.24
C GLU A 22 -33.70 5.96 -14.06
N PHE A 23 -33.26 6.27 -12.84
CA PHE A 23 -33.92 5.89 -11.59
C PHE A 23 -34.24 7.14 -10.78
N ALA A 24 -35.53 7.38 -10.55
CA ALA A 24 -35.99 8.49 -9.72
C ALA A 24 -36.09 8.06 -8.25
N GLY A 25 -35.46 8.83 -7.36
CA GLY A 25 -35.58 8.66 -5.92
C GLY A 25 -36.88 9.23 -5.35
N GLU A 26 -37.17 8.90 -4.09
CA GLU A 26 -38.25 9.51 -3.32
C GLU A 26 -37.95 11.00 -3.02
N LEU A 27 -39.00 11.79 -2.78
CA LEU A 27 -38.83 13.19 -2.38
C LEU A 27 -38.25 13.29 -0.96
N ARG A 28 -37.20 14.11 -0.82
CA ARG A 28 -36.54 14.35 0.47
C ARG A 28 -36.34 15.85 0.70
N PRO A 29 -36.35 16.34 1.95
CA PRO A 29 -36.15 17.76 2.22
C PRO A 29 -34.75 18.27 1.85
N ASP A 30 -33.77 17.38 1.77
CA ASP A 30 -32.37 17.69 1.44
C ASP A 30 -31.98 17.11 0.07
N LYS A 31 -31.30 17.91 -0.76
CA LYS A 31 -30.77 17.47 -2.07
C LYS A 31 -29.91 16.20 -1.96
N SER A 32 -28.99 16.16 -0.99
CA SER A 32 -28.09 15.02 -0.79
C SER A 32 -28.85 13.71 -0.49
N LYS A 33 -29.90 13.79 0.34
CA LYS A 33 -30.75 12.63 0.67
C LYS A 33 -31.61 12.19 -0.52
N ALA A 34 -32.04 13.13 -1.37
CA ALA A 34 -32.77 12.80 -2.60
C ALA A 34 -31.88 12.03 -3.59
N GLU A 35 -30.60 12.41 -3.71
CA GLU A 35 -29.60 11.68 -4.52
C GLU A 35 -29.33 10.27 -3.98
N GLU A 36 -29.16 10.12 -2.66
CA GLU A 36 -28.98 8.82 -2.00
C GLU A 36 -30.20 7.90 -2.20
N ALA A 37 -31.41 8.46 -2.10
CA ALA A 37 -32.64 7.70 -2.37
C ALA A 37 -32.69 7.19 -3.81
N ALA A 38 -32.32 8.01 -4.79
CA ALA A 38 -32.27 7.63 -6.20
C ALA A 38 -31.24 6.51 -6.47
N ALA A 39 -30.06 6.60 -5.86
CA ALA A 39 -29.03 5.55 -5.94
C ALA A 39 -29.49 4.24 -5.28
N THR A 40 -30.21 4.33 -4.17
CA THR A 40 -30.76 3.16 -3.46
C THR A 40 -31.81 2.44 -4.31
N GLN A 41 -32.68 3.19 -5.00
CA GLN A 41 -33.65 2.62 -5.94
C GLN A 41 -32.97 1.86 -7.08
N ALA A 42 -31.91 2.44 -7.67
CA ALA A 42 -31.12 1.75 -8.70
C ALA A 42 -30.55 0.42 -8.15
N MET A 43 -29.95 0.43 -6.97
CA MET A 43 -29.40 -0.80 -6.36
C MET A 43 -30.46 -1.86 -6.07
N LEU A 44 -31.66 -1.47 -5.62
CA LEU A 44 -32.73 -2.41 -5.31
C LEU A 44 -33.22 -3.15 -6.56
N VAL A 45 -33.38 -2.44 -7.68
CA VAL A 45 -33.80 -3.04 -8.96
C VAL A 45 -32.76 -4.05 -9.45
N TYR A 46 -31.47 -3.72 -9.40
CA TYR A 46 -30.41 -4.65 -9.86
C TYR A 46 -30.03 -5.72 -8.85
N LYS A 47 -30.49 -5.65 -7.59
CA LYS A 47 -30.18 -6.65 -6.57
C LYS A 47 -30.68 -8.03 -6.97
N GLU A 48 -31.84 -8.11 -7.60
CA GLU A 48 -32.43 -9.39 -8.03
C GLU A 48 -31.70 -9.94 -9.27
N GLU A 49 -31.31 -9.07 -10.19
CA GLU A 49 -30.55 -9.46 -11.36
C GLU A 49 -29.11 -9.89 -11.02
N ALA A 50 -28.44 -9.19 -10.10
CA ALA A 50 -27.13 -9.56 -9.59
C ALA A 50 -27.14 -10.94 -8.92
N LYS A 51 -28.23 -11.28 -8.21
CA LYS A 51 -28.45 -12.62 -7.65
C LYS A 51 -28.59 -13.68 -8.73
N ARG A 52 -29.37 -13.41 -9.78
CA ARG A 52 -29.55 -14.31 -10.93
C ARG A 52 -28.23 -14.60 -11.64
N LEU A 53 -27.36 -13.60 -11.75
CA LEU A 53 -26.04 -13.72 -12.38
C LEU A 53 -24.96 -14.31 -11.45
N GLY A 54 -25.29 -14.65 -10.21
CA GLY A 54 -24.35 -15.28 -9.26
C GLY A 54 -23.25 -14.33 -8.74
N LEU A 55 -23.42 -13.01 -8.88
CA LEU A 55 -22.46 -12.01 -8.41
C LEU A 55 -22.45 -11.83 -6.89
N ASP A 56 -23.40 -12.42 -6.16
CA ASP A 56 -23.50 -12.42 -4.69
C ASP A 56 -22.28 -13.06 -3.98
N ARG A 57 -21.42 -13.77 -4.72
CA ARG A 57 -20.17 -14.37 -4.20
C ARG A 57 -18.96 -13.44 -4.23
N VAL A 58 -19.02 -12.31 -4.93
CA VAL A 58 -18.06 -11.22 -4.72
C VAL A 58 -18.54 -10.46 -3.50
N GLY A 59 -18.44 -11.13 -2.35
CA GLY A 59 -18.64 -10.50 -1.06
C GLY A 59 -17.82 -9.23 -1.05
N VAL A 60 -18.51 -8.10 -0.97
CA VAL A 60 -17.93 -6.86 -0.48
C VAL A 60 -17.34 -7.25 0.86
N ALA A 61 -16.04 -7.57 0.86
CA ALA A 61 -15.22 -7.46 2.03
C ALA A 61 -15.39 -6.01 2.43
N ALA A 62 -16.38 -5.78 3.30
CA ALA A 62 -16.63 -4.54 3.99
C ALA A 62 -15.40 -4.34 4.86
N ASN A 63 -14.32 -3.90 4.22
CA ASN A 63 -13.23 -3.23 4.86
C ASN A 63 -13.89 -2.02 5.48
N LYS A 64 -14.24 -2.21 6.74
CA LYS A 64 -14.64 -1.25 7.75
C LYS A 64 -13.59 -0.14 7.71
N ARG A 65 -13.68 0.76 6.74
CA ARG A 65 -13.14 2.11 6.89
C ARG A 65 -13.85 2.60 8.14
N LYS A 66 -13.09 2.70 9.24
CA LYS A 66 -13.56 3.32 10.47
C LYS A 66 -14.14 4.66 10.05
N ALA A 67 -15.47 4.73 10.06
CA ALA A 67 -16.17 5.98 9.92
C ALA A 67 -15.63 6.91 10.99
N VAL A 68 -15.28 8.11 10.55
CA VAL A 68 -15.34 9.31 11.37
C VAL A 68 -16.65 9.22 12.17
N GLY A 69 -16.53 9.32 13.49
CA GLY A 69 -17.62 9.07 14.42
C GLY A 69 -18.87 9.93 14.19
N PRO A 70 -19.98 9.62 14.87
CA PRO A 70 -21.23 10.35 14.72
C PRO A 70 -21.06 11.84 15.05
N PRO A 71 -21.84 12.75 14.43
CA PRO A 71 -21.88 14.14 14.85
C PRO A 71 -22.34 14.18 16.30
N ILE A 72 -21.43 14.59 17.18
CA ILE A 72 -21.69 14.80 18.60
C ILE A 72 -22.73 15.93 18.71
N PRO A 73 -23.81 15.76 19.47
CA PRO A 73 -24.77 16.84 19.72
C PRO A 73 -24.06 18.02 20.39
N VAL A 74 -24.37 19.23 19.91
CA VAL A 74 -23.83 20.50 20.41
C VAL A 74 -24.28 20.70 21.86
N GLY A 75 -23.41 20.34 22.80
CA GLY A 75 -23.54 20.63 24.23
C GLY A 75 -22.85 21.95 24.61
N PRO A 76 -23.16 22.51 25.80
CA PRO A 76 -22.89 23.90 26.16
C PRO A 76 -21.40 24.19 26.44
N PRO A 77 -20.97 25.47 26.47
CA PRO A 77 -19.56 25.84 26.58
C PRO A 77 -19.04 25.55 28.00
N GLY A 78 -18.34 24.43 28.17
CA GLY A 78 -17.84 23.97 29.46
C GLY A 78 -16.34 23.66 29.44
N LYS A 79 -15.57 24.55 30.07
CA LYS A 79 -14.22 24.38 30.66
C LYS A 79 -13.09 23.86 29.74
N LYS A 80 -12.18 24.78 29.45
CA LYS A 80 -10.85 24.57 28.86
C LYS A 80 -10.06 23.52 29.66
N VAL A 81 -9.89 22.33 29.10
CA VAL A 81 -8.85 21.40 29.55
C VAL A 81 -7.53 21.89 28.99
N LYS A 82 -6.65 22.28 29.90
CA LYS A 82 -5.27 22.68 29.65
C LYS A 82 -4.51 21.45 29.12
N LEU A 83 -4.33 21.38 27.80
CA LEU A 83 -3.42 20.43 27.16
C LEU A 83 -1.99 20.88 27.47
N GLU A 84 -1.28 20.06 28.22
CA GLU A 84 0.15 20.19 28.50
C GLU A 84 0.96 19.97 27.20
N PRO A 85 1.90 20.88 26.85
CA PRO A 85 2.76 20.73 25.69
C PRO A 85 4.04 19.98 26.09
N GLY A 86 4.19 18.73 25.65
CA GLY A 86 5.48 18.06 25.73
C GLY A 86 5.46 16.54 25.72
N VAL A 87 5.23 15.91 24.57
CA VAL A 87 5.80 14.58 24.23
C VAL A 87 6.12 14.55 22.73
N ILE A 88 7.27 15.13 22.37
CA ILE A 88 7.93 14.88 21.08
C ILE A 88 8.74 13.60 21.30
N GLY A 89 8.22 12.50 20.77
CA GLY A 89 8.83 11.19 20.88
C GLY A 89 7.77 10.15 20.59
N MET A 90 7.57 9.83 19.32
CA MET A 90 6.71 8.71 18.92
C MET A 90 7.60 7.54 18.45
N PRO A 91 8.29 6.82 19.36
CA PRO A 91 8.75 5.48 19.07
C PRO A 91 7.55 4.54 19.17
N GLY A 92 7.32 3.74 18.14
CA GLY A 92 6.48 2.54 18.29
C GLY A 92 4.99 2.70 17.96
N LEU A 93 4.67 3.14 16.74
CA LEU A 93 3.61 2.45 16.00
C LEU A 93 4.24 1.29 15.24
N VAL A 94 4.59 0.23 15.97
CA VAL A 94 4.72 -1.09 15.37
C VAL A 94 3.32 -1.46 14.88
N PRO A 95 3.08 -1.59 13.56
CA PRO A 95 1.82 -2.16 13.12
C PRO A 95 1.78 -3.57 13.70
N GLN A 96 0.81 -3.80 14.59
CA GLN A 96 0.50 -5.12 15.13
C GLN A 96 0.03 -5.97 13.95
N GLN A 97 0.98 -6.60 13.26
CA GLN A 97 0.76 -7.53 12.18
C GLN A 97 0.06 -8.74 12.78
N SER A 98 -1.25 -8.82 12.55
CA SER A 98 -2.02 -10.03 12.80
C SER A 98 -1.37 -11.18 12.03
N ALA A 99 -0.87 -12.18 12.75
CA ALA A 99 -0.08 -13.32 12.25
C ALA A 99 -0.82 -14.28 11.30
N ASN A 100 -1.91 -13.83 10.66
CA ASN A 100 -2.71 -14.58 9.70
C ASN A 100 -3.09 -13.75 8.46
N ILE A 101 -2.44 -12.62 8.23
CA ILE A 101 -2.55 -11.91 6.95
C ILE A 101 -1.64 -12.66 5.97
N ALA A 102 -2.25 -13.31 4.97
CA ALA A 102 -1.53 -13.93 3.88
C ALA A 102 -0.43 -12.96 3.37
N PRO A 103 0.84 -13.42 3.26
CA PRO A 103 1.95 -12.52 3.00
C PRO A 103 1.74 -11.80 1.68
N ASN A 104 1.61 -10.48 1.73
CA ASN A 104 1.42 -9.64 0.55
C ASN A 104 2.78 -9.28 -0.07
N ASN A 105 3.52 -10.32 -0.45
CA ASN A 105 4.89 -10.23 -0.96
C ASN A 105 5.02 -9.24 -2.12
N LYS A 106 3.99 -9.13 -2.96
CA LYS A 106 3.96 -8.20 -4.10
C LYS A 106 4.03 -6.73 -3.66
N MET A 107 3.34 -6.37 -2.58
CA MET A 107 3.34 -5.00 -2.03
C MET A 107 4.65 -4.69 -1.31
N ASP A 108 5.18 -5.65 -0.55
CA ASP A 108 6.45 -5.49 0.15
C ASP A 108 7.61 -5.35 -0.83
N LEU A 109 7.61 -6.17 -1.90
CA LEU A 109 8.59 -6.08 -2.98
C LEU A 109 8.58 -4.72 -3.66
N ALA A 110 7.40 -4.19 -4.00
CA ALA A 110 7.27 -2.87 -4.60
C ALA A 110 7.81 -1.77 -3.66
N THR A 111 7.55 -1.88 -2.36
CA THR A 111 8.08 -0.96 -1.34
C THR A 111 9.61 -1.02 -1.25
N HIS A 112 10.18 -2.22 -1.30
CA HIS A 112 11.64 -2.42 -1.33
C HIS A 112 12.27 -1.82 -2.58
N CYS A 113 11.71 -2.10 -3.76
CA CYS A 113 12.22 -1.60 -5.03
C CYS A 113 12.15 -0.07 -5.10
N ALA A 114 11.02 0.54 -4.69
CA ALA A 114 10.85 2.00 -4.65
C ALA A 114 11.89 2.68 -3.75
N ARG A 115 12.18 2.09 -2.58
CA ARG A 115 13.18 2.62 -1.65
C ARG A 115 14.61 2.51 -2.18
N ILE A 116 14.96 1.39 -2.80
CA ILE A 116 16.30 1.16 -3.37
C ILE A 116 16.54 2.07 -4.58
N ALA A 117 15.56 2.17 -5.50
CA ALA A 117 15.67 2.94 -6.73
C ALA A 117 15.55 4.46 -6.52
N ARG A 118 14.98 4.90 -5.37
CA ARG A 118 14.71 6.32 -5.06
C ARG A 118 13.85 7.04 -6.10
N LYS A 119 13.06 6.28 -6.85
CA LYS A 119 12.18 6.77 -7.90
C LYS A 119 10.73 6.36 -7.58
N ILE A 120 9.78 7.15 -8.07
CA ILE A 120 8.39 6.73 -8.15
C ILE A 120 8.33 5.55 -9.12
N MET A 121 7.81 4.43 -8.65
CA MET A 121 7.71 3.20 -9.45
C MET A 121 6.54 3.26 -10.41
N GLU A 122 6.80 2.84 -11.65
CA GLU A 122 5.78 2.66 -12.68
C GLU A 122 5.37 1.19 -12.77
N LYS A 123 4.22 0.93 -13.40
CA LYS A 123 3.73 -0.44 -13.62
C LYS A 123 4.66 -1.24 -14.54
N SER A 124 5.45 -0.58 -15.38
CA SER A 124 6.44 -1.17 -16.29
C SER A 124 7.70 -1.67 -15.58
N ASP A 125 8.02 -1.13 -14.41
CA ASP A 125 9.29 -1.42 -13.72
C ASP A 125 9.34 -2.85 -13.12
N ILE A 126 8.18 -3.44 -12.82
CA ILE A 126 8.03 -4.78 -12.22
C ILE A 126 7.18 -5.62 -13.18
N HIS A 127 7.84 -6.52 -13.91
CA HIS A 127 7.19 -7.36 -14.92
C HIS A 127 7.00 -8.78 -14.41
N PHE A 128 5.75 -9.26 -14.39
CA PHE A 128 5.40 -10.64 -14.10
C PHE A 128 5.00 -11.33 -15.40
N GLU A 129 5.74 -12.38 -15.75
CA GLU A 129 5.41 -13.32 -16.80
C GLU A 129 4.88 -14.59 -16.13
N THR A 130 3.78 -15.15 -16.59
CA THR A 130 3.23 -16.38 -16.00
C THR A 130 2.99 -17.38 -17.11
N HIS A 131 3.54 -18.57 -16.93
CA HIS A 131 3.33 -19.70 -17.83
C HIS A 131 2.57 -20.79 -17.08
N GLN A 132 1.68 -21.47 -17.79
CA GLN A 132 1.08 -22.70 -17.31
C GLN A 132 2.06 -23.84 -17.58
N VAL A 133 2.36 -24.63 -16.56
CA VAL A 133 3.32 -25.75 -16.66
C VAL A 133 2.54 -27.00 -17.08
N GLU A 134 2.92 -27.61 -18.19
CA GLU A 134 2.33 -28.87 -18.67
C GLU A 134 2.73 -30.01 -17.71
N GLY A 135 1.75 -30.70 -17.12
CA GLY A 135 1.95 -31.87 -16.26
C GLY A 135 1.38 -31.74 -14.84
N ASP A 136 1.48 -30.57 -14.22
CA ASP A 136 1.14 -30.38 -12.79
C ASP A 136 -0.12 -29.54 -12.55
N ASP A 137 -0.90 -29.21 -13.60
CA ASP A 137 -2.06 -28.30 -13.55
C ASP A 137 -1.75 -26.99 -12.79
N GLY A 138 -0.52 -26.51 -12.94
CA GLY A 138 0.04 -25.43 -12.16
C GLY A 138 0.46 -24.23 -12.99
N PHE A 139 0.55 -23.08 -12.34
CA PHE A 139 1.10 -21.85 -12.88
C PHE A 139 2.46 -21.58 -12.26
N GLN A 140 3.44 -21.26 -13.10
CA GLN A 140 4.73 -20.74 -12.68
C GLN A 140 4.86 -19.30 -13.15
N ALA A 141 5.32 -18.42 -12.26
CA ALA A 141 5.59 -17.03 -12.61
C ALA A 141 7.09 -16.75 -12.61
N VAL A 142 7.50 -15.87 -13.52
CA VAL A 142 8.84 -15.33 -13.68
C VAL A 142 8.74 -13.81 -13.50
N LEU A 143 9.64 -13.24 -12.72
CA LEU A 143 9.66 -11.83 -12.35
C LEU A 143 10.95 -11.17 -12.83
N ARG A 144 10.83 -9.99 -13.45
CA ARG A 144 11.94 -9.10 -13.83
C ARG A 144 11.79 -7.73 -13.17
N LEU A 145 12.90 -7.20 -12.65
CA LEU A 145 12.94 -5.95 -11.86
C LEU A 145 13.79 -4.87 -12.53
N GLN A 146 13.28 -4.26 -13.60
CA GLN A 146 14.05 -3.33 -14.45
C GLN A 146 14.50 -2.04 -13.73
N CYS A 147 13.86 -1.69 -12.62
CA CYS A 147 14.19 -0.51 -11.82
C CYS A 147 15.44 -0.66 -10.94
N LEU A 148 15.96 -1.89 -10.75
CA LEU A 148 17.11 -2.13 -9.89
C LEU A 148 18.43 -1.93 -10.65
N PRO A 149 19.47 -1.37 -10.00
CA PRO A 149 20.72 -1.06 -10.66
C PRO A 149 21.56 -2.31 -10.98
N GLY A 150 22.30 -2.25 -12.09
CA GLY A 150 23.28 -3.27 -12.47
C GLY A 150 22.65 -4.59 -12.90
N VAL A 151 23.27 -5.70 -12.50
CA VAL A 151 22.83 -7.07 -12.87
C VAL A 151 21.45 -7.44 -12.35
N TRP A 152 20.97 -6.75 -11.30
CA TRP A 152 19.64 -6.97 -10.72
C TRP A 152 18.51 -6.57 -11.67
N GLY A 153 18.74 -5.60 -12.57
CA GLY A 153 17.78 -5.17 -13.59
C GLY A 153 17.44 -6.26 -14.61
N SER A 154 18.47 -7.03 -15.00
CA SER A 154 18.36 -8.11 -15.99
C SER A 154 18.07 -9.47 -15.37
N ARG A 155 18.17 -9.59 -14.03
CA ARG A 155 17.99 -10.86 -13.32
C ARG A 155 16.51 -11.26 -13.33
N GLN A 156 16.30 -12.55 -13.57
CA GLN A 156 14.98 -13.18 -13.52
C GLN A 156 14.85 -13.99 -12.23
N PHE A 157 13.68 -13.89 -11.60
CA PHE A 157 13.33 -14.69 -10.42
C PHE A 157 12.17 -15.59 -10.76
N VAL A 158 12.27 -16.86 -10.39
CA VAL A 158 11.24 -17.86 -10.65
C VAL A 158 10.71 -18.37 -9.31
N GLY A 159 9.40 -18.34 -9.14
CA GLY A 159 8.73 -18.84 -7.94
C GLY A 159 8.40 -20.33 -8.01
N GLN A 160 7.81 -20.83 -6.93
CA GLN A 160 7.23 -22.18 -6.91
C GLN A 160 5.99 -22.25 -7.80
N VAL A 161 5.73 -23.43 -8.37
CA VAL A 161 4.50 -23.71 -9.11
C VAL A 161 3.31 -23.71 -8.14
N GLN A 162 2.24 -23.00 -8.49
CA GLN A 162 1.03 -22.88 -7.66
C GLN A 162 -0.22 -23.14 -8.49
N ARG A 163 -1.31 -23.60 -7.86
CA ARG A 163 -2.58 -23.89 -8.56
C ARG A 163 -3.27 -22.66 -9.13
N LYS A 164 -2.99 -21.47 -8.56
CA LYS A 164 -3.55 -20.19 -9.03
C LYS A 164 -2.44 -19.26 -9.49
N LYS A 165 -2.70 -18.55 -10.60
CA LYS A 165 -1.81 -17.51 -11.13
C LYS A 165 -1.39 -16.47 -10.07
N THR A 166 -2.32 -15.99 -9.26
CA THR A 166 -2.02 -14.98 -8.24
C THR A 166 -1.10 -15.51 -7.14
N GLU A 167 -1.21 -16.78 -6.78
CA GLU A 167 -0.37 -17.43 -5.76
C GLU A 167 1.05 -17.66 -6.32
N ALA A 168 1.17 -18.02 -7.61
CA ALA A 168 2.45 -18.14 -8.30
C ALA A 168 3.21 -16.80 -8.33
N GLU A 169 2.50 -15.70 -8.63
CA GLU A 169 3.08 -14.35 -8.59
C GLU A 169 3.56 -13.97 -7.17
N GLN A 170 2.76 -14.25 -6.13
CA GLN A 170 3.12 -13.97 -4.74
C GLN A 170 4.33 -14.82 -4.28
N SER A 171 4.42 -16.08 -4.70
CA SER A 171 5.56 -16.95 -4.44
C SER A 171 6.84 -16.38 -5.07
N THR A 172 6.76 -15.99 -6.35
CA THR A 172 7.87 -15.41 -7.10
C THR A 172 8.35 -14.10 -6.48
N ALA A 173 7.42 -13.24 -6.05
CA ALA A 173 7.75 -12.01 -5.34
C ALA A 173 8.47 -12.27 -4.01
N GLY A 174 8.08 -13.33 -3.29
CA GLY A 174 8.74 -13.76 -2.06
C GLY A 174 10.20 -14.18 -2.29
N VAL A 175 10.47 -14.97 -3.34
CA VAL A 175 11.83 -15.39 -3.73
C VAL A 175 12.69 -14.18 -4.07
N ALA A 176 12.18 -13.24 -4.87
CA ALA A 176 12.90 -12.02 -5.23
C ALA A 176 13.20 -11.14 -4.01
N LEU A 177 12.23 -10.99 -3.10
CA LEU A 177 12.38 -10.20 -1.88
C LEU A 177 13.43 -10.81 -0.93
N ALA A 178 13.45 -12.14 -0.78
CA ALA A 178 14.49 -12.83 -0.01
C ALA A 178 15.88 -12.60 -0.63
N ALA A 179 15.99 -12.67 -1.96
CA ALA A 179 17.24 -12.40 -2.67
C ALA A 179 17.73 -10.96 -2.48
N ILE A 180 16.82 -9.97 -2.53
CA ILE A 180 17.15 -8.56 -2.31
C ILE A 180 17.62 -8.32 -0.87
N LYS A 181 16.97 -8.94 0.12
CA LYS A 181 17.35 -8.81 1.54
C LYS A 181 18.70 -9.46 1.85
N ASN A 182 19.06 -10.50 1.13
CA ASN A 182 20.34 -11.19 1.28
C ASN A 182 21.52 -10.41 0.66
N ASP A 183 21.28 -9.45 -0.22
CA ASP A 183 22.35 -8.61 -0.79
C ASP A 183 22.64 -7.39 0.11
N PRO A 184 23.84 -7.30 0.73
CA PRO A 184 24.22 -6.17 1.57
C PRO A 184 24.22 -4.83 0.83
N PHE A 185 24.54 -4.82 -0.48
CA PHE A 185 24.61 -3.60 -1.27
C PHE A 185 23.22 -2.98 -1.46
N LEU A 186 22.22 -3.78 -1.79
CA LEU A 186 20.84 -3.33 -1.95
C LEU A 186 20.23 -2.91 -0.60
N MET A 187 20.50 -3.68 0.46
CA MET A 187 20.02 -3.34 1.81
C MET A 187 20.62 -2.03 2.33
N SER A 188 21.88 -1.72 1.97
CA SER A 188 22.50 -0.44 2.31
C SER A 188 21.75 0.74 1.67
N LYS A 189 21.39 0.61 0.38
CA LYS A 189 20.57 1.63 -0.32
C LYS A 189 19.15 1.74 0.24
N PHE A 190 18.55 0.62 0.65
CA PHE A 190 17.23 0.60 1.25
C PHE A 190 17.20 1.37 2.59
N ASN A 191 18.23 1.20 3.42
CA ASN A 191 18.32 1.79 4.76
C ASN A 191 18.75 3.26 4.75
N GLU A 192 19.35 3.74 3.67
CA GLU A 192 19.74 5.15 3.57
C GLU A 192 18.46 6.03 3.74
N PRO A 193 18.52 7.11 4.53
CA PRO A 193 17.36 7.99 4.71
C PRO A 193 16.99 8.67 3.38
N PRO A 194 15.70 8.97 3.16
CA PRO A 194 15.29 9.72 1.98
C PRO A 194 16.02 11.07 2.00
N LYS A 195 16.69 11.42 0.89
CA LYS A 195 17.32 12.74 0.75
C LYS A 195 16.25 13.79 1.00
N GLN A 196 16.44 14.59 2.06
CA GLN A 196 15.55 15.71 2.33
C GLN A 196 15.54 16.56 1.06
N LYS A 197 14.38 16.63 0.40
CA LYS A 197 14.22 17.59 -0.69
C LYS A 197 14.50 18.93 -0.03
N ASN A 198 15.58 19.60 -0.44
CA ASN A 198 15.81 21.01 -0.18
C ASN A 198 14.69 21.75 -0.91
N ILE A 199 13.49 21.70 -0.34
CA ILE A 199 12.40 22.57 -0.70
C ILE A 199 12.92 23.92 -0.25
N PRO A 200 13.28 24.83 -1.17
CA PRO A 200 13.72 26.15 -0.77
C PRO A 200 12.64 26.69 0.17
N PRO A 201 13.02 27.31 1.31
CA PRO A 201 12.06 27.85 2.24
C PRO A 201 11.08 28.65 1.40
N ARG A 202 9.81 28.21 1.36
CA ARG A 202 8.78 28.97 0.65
C ARG A 202 8.72 30.29 1.37
N ILE A 203 9.37 31.31 0.80
CA ILE A 203 9.22 32.72 1.15
C ILE A 203 7.81 33.09 0.71
N GLY A 204 6.83 32.53 1.41
CA GLY A 204 5.44 32.90 1.35
C GLY A 204 5.28 34.02 2.33
N LYS A 205 5.19 35.25 1.81
CA LYS A 205 4.75 36.46 2.49
C LYS A 205 3.26 36.30 2.87
N GLY A 206 2.96 35.29 3.67
CA GLY A 206 1.64 35.00 4.21
C GLY A 206 1.55 35.63 5.59
N GLN A 207 1.08 36.87 5.63
CA GLN A 207 0.77 37.65 6.83
C GLN A 207 -0.46 37.04 7.54
N GLY A 208 -0.36 35.81 8.01
CA GLY A 208 -1.38 35.14 8.82
C GLY A 208 -1.03 35.27 10.29
N LYS A 209 -1.76 36.11 11.03
CA LYS A 209 -1.77 36.16 12.51
C LYS A 209 -2.22 34.81 13.08
N GLY A 210 -1.33 33.84 13.14
CA GLY A 210 -1.51 32.57 13.85
C GLY A 210 -0.51 32.50 15.00
N LYS A 211 -1.02 32.38 16.24
CA LYS A 211 -0.27 32.35 17.49
C LYS A 211 0.96 31.43 17.42
N ALA A 212 2.09 31.99 17.85
CA ALA A 212 3.35 31.29 18.07
C ALA A 212 3.15 30.09 19.01
N VAL A 213 3.41 28.89 18.50
CA VAL A 213 3.79 27.74 19.32
C VAL A 213 5.28 27.54 19.05
N THR A 214 6.09 28.15 19.90
CA THR A 214 7.54 27.94 19.98
C THR A 214 7.79 26.54 20.54
N ASN A 215 7.75 25.52 19.69
CA ASN A 215 8.40 24.25 20.01
C ASN A 215 9.85 24.36 19.55
N ALA A 216 10.69 24.83 20.47
CA ALA A 216 12.13 24.67 20.38
C ALA A 216 12.44 23.17 20.32
N LEU A 217 12.98 22.72 19.20
CA LEU A 217 13.50 21.36 19.06
C LEU A 217 14.75 21.22 19.94
N PRO A 218 14.89 20.16 20.75
CA PRO A 218 16.17 19.85 21.39
C PRO A 218 17.19 19.49 20.31
N VAL A 219 18.34 20.17 20.36
CA VAL A 219 19.55 19.85 19.60
C VAL A 219 20.00 18.44 19.99
N ASN A 220 19.75 17.47 19.12
CA ASN A 220 20.24 16.11 19.29
C ASN A 220 21.72 16.08 18.89
N VAL A 221 22.60 16.12 19.89
CA VAL A 221 24.05 16.03 19.74
C VAL A 221 24.38 14.58 19.34
N PRO A 222 25.14 14.34 18.25
CA PRO A 222 25.49 12.98 17.85
C PRO A 222 26.36 12.31 18.92
N PRO A 223 26.10 11.05 19.30
CA PRO A 223 27.00 10.31 20.17
C PRO A 223 28.34 10.12 19.47
N THR A 224 29.39 10.59 20.14
CA THR A 224 30.80 10.36 19.84
C THR A 224 31.05 8.91 19.46
N ALA A 225 31.67 8.72 18.29
CA ALA A 225 32.06 7.42 17.76
C ALA A 225 32.97 6.68 18.75
N GLN A 226 32.45 5.63 19.39
CA GLN A 226 33.30 4.63 20.01
C GLN A 226 33.80 3.69 18.91
N ALA A 227 35.12 3.65 18.74
CA ALA A 227 35.81 2.78 17.81
C ALA A 227 35.49 1.31 18.12
N PHE A 228 34.77 0.65 17.21
CA PHE A 228 34.63 -0.80 17.23
C PHE A 228 35.97 -1.41 16.76
N SER A 229 36.75 -1.87 17.73
CA SER A 229 37.84 -2.81 17.54
C SER A 229 37.26 -4.14 17.06
N TYR A 230 37.66 -4.59 15.87
CA TYR A 230 37.31 -5.92 15.37
C TYR A 230 38.25 -6.96 15.99
N PRO A 231 37.74 -8.10 16.52
CA PRO A 231 38.59 -9.20 16.93
C PRO A 231 39.18 -9.92 15.71
N ALA A 232 40.50 -10.09 15.71
CA ALA A 232 41.32 -10.66 14.62
C ALA A 232 41.26 -12.20 14.50
N HIS A 233 40.12 -12.83 14.77
CA HIS A 233 39.98 -14.28 14.61
C HIS A 233 38.73 -14.59 13.76
N LEU A 234 38.95 -14.86 12.48
CA LEU A 234 38.26 -15.90 11.72
C LEU A 234 39.02 -16.01 10.41
N GLN A 235 40.23 -16.53 10.57
CA GLN A 235 41.01 -17.10 9.50
C GLN A 235 40.26 -18.30 8.91
N ALA A 236 40.24 -18.33 7.58
CA ALA A 236 40.44 -19.51 6.76
C ALA A 236 39.75 -20.81 7.20
N LEU A 237 38.57 -21.05 6.63
CA LEU A 237 38.18 -22.42 6.28
C LEU A 237 38.19 -22.55 4.76
N ALA A 238 39.33 -23.06 4.29
CA ALA A 238 39.46 -23.65 2.97
C ALA A 238 38.44 -24.78 2.83
N ILE A 239 37.60 -24.71 1.79
CA ILE A 239 36.73 -25.81 1.41
C ILE A 239 37.57 -26.73 0.50
N PRO A 240 37.84 -27.98 0.90
CA PRO A 240 38.55 -28.94 0.06
C PRO A 240 37.67 -29.41 -1.10
N GLY A 241 38.24 -29.32 -2.30
CA GLY A 241 38.06 -30.19 -3.47
C GLY A 241 36.68 -30.80 -3.72
N ILE A 242 35.94 -30.22 -4.68
CA ILE A 242 34.91 -30.95 -5.42
C ILE A 242 35.63 -31.77 -6.50
N PRO A 243 35.53 -33.12 -6.51
CA PRO A 243 36.09 -33.94 -7.58
C PRO A 243 35.35 -33.68 -8.88
N GLN A 244 36.09 -33.40 -9.94
CA GLN A 244 35.58 -33.45 -11.31
C GLN A 244 35.18 -34.88 -11.62
N THR A 245 33.88 -35.16 -11.61
CA THR A 245 33.34 -36.37 -12.24
C THR A 245 33.00 -35.99 -13.67
N GLY A 246 33.89 -36.39 -14.57
CA GLY A 246 33.54 -36.55 -15.98
C GLY A 246 32.47 -37.61 -16.09
N PHE A 247 31.43 -37.34 -16.86
CA PHE A 247 30.53 -38.38 -17.33
C PHE A 247 30.23 -38.14 -18.81
N TRP A 248 30.57 -39.17 -19.58
CA TRP A 248 30.46 -39.32 -21.02
C TRP A 248 29.00 -39.56 -21.45
N GLY A 249 28.70 -39.28 -22.72
CA GLY A 249 27.51 -39.79 -23.42
C GLY A 249 26.90 -38.79 -24.38
#